data_AF-E2ADD6-F1
#
_entry.id   AF-E2ADD6-F1
#
_cell.length_a   1.000
_cell.length_b   1.000
_cell.length_c   1.000
_cell.angle_alpha   90.00
_cell.angle_beta   90.00
_cell.angle_gamma   90.00
#
_symmetry.space_group_name_H-M   'P 1'
#
loop_
_entity.id
_entity.type
_entity.pdbx_description
1 polymer ?
#
loop_
_entity_poly.entity_id
_entity_poly.type
_entity_poly.pdbx_seq_one_letter_code
_entity_poly.pdbx_strand_id
1 'polypeptide(L)' 'FHDNARLHVSLTTRQKLMQFNQDILSHPSHSLDFASPDYHLSPSLQNSFNGKNFISSEVCKNHLKQFF' A
#
# COMPACT_ATOMS: atom_id res chain seq x y z
N PHE A 1 -4.61 -0.66 -8.48
CA PHE A 1 -5.84 -0.46 -7.74
C PHE A 1 -5.48 0.30 -6.46
N HIS A 2 -5.84 1.59 -6.32
CA HIS A 2 -5.35 2.46 -5.24
C HIS A 2 -6.53 3.03 -4.44
N ASP A 3 -6.40 3.06 -3.12
CA ASP A 3 -7.39 3.68 -2.23
C ASP A 3 -7.37 5.21 -2.35
N ASN A 4 -8.55 5.83 -2.23
CA ASN A 4 -8.79 7.27 -2.35
C ASN A 4 -8.37 8.04 -1.09
N ALA A 5 -7.31 7.61 -0.40
CA ALA A 5 -6.78 8.34 0.74
C ALA A 5 -6.44 9.79 0.31
N ARG A 6 -6.77 10.77 1.16
CA ARG A 6 -6.87 12.20 0.82
C ARG A 6 -5.61 12.82 0.17
N LEU A 7 -4.44 12.20 0.32
CA LEU A 7 -3.19 12.58 -0.36
C LEU A 7 -3.12 12.14 -1.84
N HIS A 8 -3.81 11.07 -2.23
CA HIS A 8 -3.82 10.53 -3.59
C HIS A 8 -4.81 11.26 -4.52
N VAL A 9 -5.85 11.89 -3.96
CA VAL A 9 -6.82 12.71 -4.71
C VAL A 9 -6.35 14.15 -4.94
N SER A 10 -5.19 14.53 -4.40
CA SER A 10 -4.56 15.83 -4.68
C SER A 10 -4.36 16.03 -6.18
N LEU A 11 -4.70 17.22 -6.68
CA LEU A 11 -4.54 17.59 -8.10
C LEU A 11 -3.10 17.36 -8.59
N THR A 12 -2.11 17.60 -7.73
CA THR A 12 -0.69 17.40 -8.04
C THR A 12 -0.36 15.92 -8.26
N THR A 13 -0.96 15.02 -7.48
CA THR A 13 -0.77 13.57 -7.61
C THR A 13 -1.47 13.07 -8.88
N ARG A 14 -2.69 13.54 -9.16
CA ARG A 14 -3.42 13.20 -10.40
C ARG A 14 -2.69 13.65 -11.65
N GLN A 15 -2.13 14.86 -11.65
CA GLN A 15 -1.35 15.38 -12.77
C GLN A 15 -0.12 14.52 -13.07
N LYS A 16 0.62 14.10 -12.03
CA LYS A 16 1.76 13.18 -12.21
C LYS A 16 1.31 11.81 -12.71
N LEU A 17 0.22 11.25 -12.19
CA LEU A 17 -0.29 9.94 -12.63
C LEU A 17 -0.71 9.96 -14.12
N MET A 18 -1.33 11.06 -14.58
CA MET A 18 -1.65 11.25 -15.99
C MET A 18 -0.41 11.30 -16.89
N GLN A 19 0.70 11.88 -16.41
CA GLN A 19 1.97 11.88 -17.15
C GLN A 19 2.55 10.46 -17.31
N PHE A 20 2.24 9.55 -16.38
CA PHE A 20 2.68 8.16 -16.44
C PHE A 20 1.69 7.23 -17.16
N ASN A 21 0.64 7.77 -17.82
CA ASN A 21 -0.43 7.00 -18.48
C ASN A 21 -1.06 5.91 -17.58
N GLN A 22 -1.08 6.12 -16.26
CA GLN A 22 -1.79 5.23 -15.36
C GLN A 22 -3.26 5.62 -15.38
N ASP A 23 -4.09 4.81 -16.03
CA ASP A 23 -5.54 4.95 -15.99
C ASP A 23 -6.01 4.87 -14.54
N ILE A 24 -6.44 6.02 -14.01
CA ILE A 24 -7.03 6.10 -12.67
C ILE A 24 -8.40 5.43 -12.77
N LEU A 25 -8.43 4.12 -12.59
CA LEU A 25 -9.66 3.36 -12.43
C LEU A 25 -10.42 4.00 -11.26
N SER A 26 -11.56 4.63 -11.57
CA SER A 26 -12.35 5.34 -10.57
C SER A 26 -12.89 4.34 -9.56
N HIS A 27 -12.24 4.24 -8.41
CA HIS A 27 -12.73 3.39 -7.34
C HIS A 27 -13.76 4.13 -6.48
N PRO A 28 -14.83 3.47 -6.02
CA PRO A 28 -15.70 4.05 -5.01
C PRO A 28 -14.91 4.40 -3.74
N SER A 29 -15.30 5.50 -3.08
CA SER A 29 -14.73 5.86 -1.78
C SER A 29 -14.98 4.73 -0.79
N HIS A 30 -13.90 4.16 -0.24
CA HIS A 30 -13.89 3.07 0.75
C HIS A 30 -14.34 1.68 0.29
N SER A 31 -14.25 1.31 -1.00
CA SER A 31 -14.30 -0.13 -1.29
C SER A 31 -12.98 -0.76 -0.87
N LEU A 32 -13.01 -1.54 0.20
CA LEU A 32 -11.97 -2.52 0.49
C LEU A 32 -12.07 -3.56 -0.64
N ASP A 33 -11.38 -3.29 -1.74
CA ASP A 33 -11.46 -4.10 -2.94
C ASP A 33 -10.87 -5.49 -2.64
N PHE A 34 -11.60 -6.56 -2.97
CA PHE A 34 -11.11 -7.93 -2.81
C PHE A 34 -9.91 -8.24 -3.71
N ALA A 35 -9.59 -7.35 -4.65
CA ALA A 35 -8.40 -7.38 -5.48
C ALA A 35 -7.27 -6.45 -4.99
N SER A 36 -7.42 -5.77 -3.85
CA SER A 36 -6.33 -4.98 -3.31
C SER A 36 -5.23 -5.91 -2.77
N PRO A 37 -3.95 -5.62 -3.01
CA PRO A 37 -2.87 -6.31 -2.31
C PRO A 37 -3.07 -6.20 -0.80
N ASP A 38 -3.76 -5.17 -0.30
CA ASP A 38 -4.05 -5.02 1.12
C ASP A 38 -4.93 -6.14 1.70
N TYR A 39 -5.78 -6.81 0.91
CA TYR A 39 -6.62 -7.91 1.40
C TYR A 39 -5.81 -9.18 1.72
N HIS A 40 -4.83 -9.52 0.87
CA HIS A 40 -4.02 -10.74 1.04
C HIS A 40 -2.67 -10.48 1.73
N LEU A 41 -2.05 -9.33 1.46
CA LEU A 41 -0.72 -8.99 1.92
C LEU A 41 -0.73 -8.47 3.35
N SER A 42 -1.68 -7.59 3.71
CA SER A 42 -1.70 -6.96 5.03
C SER A 42 -1.86 -7.98 6.17
N PRO A 43 -2.77 -8.97 6.10
CA PRO A 43 -2.85 -10.01 7.14
C PRO A 43 -1.58 -10.87 7.21
N SER A 44 -1.03 -11.25 6.06
CA SER A 44 0.18 -12.07 5.98
C SER A 44 1.40 -11.34 6.55
N LEU A 45 1.51 -10.04 6.27
CA LEU A 45 2.55 -9.16 6.78
C LEU A 45 2.37 -8.90 8.28
N GLN A 46 1.14 -8.69 8.75
CA GLN A 46 0.86 -8.55 10.18
C GLN A 46 1.24 -9.82 10.95
N ASN A 47 0.93 -10.99 10.40
CA ASN A 47 1.34 -12.28 10.96
C ASN A 47 2.86 -12.44 10.99
N SER A 48 3.58 -12.00 9.95
CA SER A 48 5.04 -12.09 9.91
C SER A 48 5.71 -11.17 10.93
N PHE A 49 5.05 -10.07 11.32
CA PHE A 49 5.48 -9.18 12.39
C PHE A 49 5.09 -9.62 13.79
N ASN A 50 4.07 -10.47 13.93
CA ASN A 50 3.54 -10.85 15.23
C ASN A 50 4.62 -11.54 16.09
N GLY A 51 4.81 -11.05 17.32
CA GLY A 51 5.81 -11.57 18.26
C GLY A 51 7.26 -11.14 18.00
N LYS A 52 7.53 -10.26 17.02
CA LYS A 52 8.88 -9.72 16.76
C LYS A 52 9.02 -8.31 17.32
N ASN A 53 10.14 -8.07 18.01
CA ASN A 53 10.55 -6.74 18.45
C ASN A 53 11.67 -6.22 17.53
N PHE A 54 11.40 -5.14 16.79
CA PHE A 54 12.40 -4.51 15.94
C PHE A 54 13.14 -3.44 16.73
N ILE A 55 14.43 -3.69 16.96
CA ILE A 55 15.31 -2.79 17.74
C ILE A 55 15.71 -1.55 16.93
N SER A 56 15.76 -1.66 15.60
CA SER A 56 16.06 -0.54 14.71
C SER A 56 15.24 -0.57 13.42
N SER A 57 15.19 0.59 12.75
CA SER A 57 14.55 0.71 11.45
C SER A 57 15.26 -0.13 10.36
N GLU A 58 16.59 -0.34 10.44
CA GLU A 58 17.28 -1.23 9.50
C GLU A 58 16.85 -2.69 9.67
N VAL A 59 16.69 -3.16 10.91
CA VAL A 59 16.25 -4.54 11.17
C VAL A 59 14.85 -4.75 10.61
N CYS A 60 13.95 -3.79 10.78
CA CYS A 60 12.61 -3.82 10.18
C CYS A 60 12.66 -3.83 8.64
N LYS A 61 13.48 -2.95 8.03
CA LYS A 61 13.66 -2.90 6.57
C LYS A 61 14.22 -4.20 6.01
N ASN A 62 15.20 -4.80 6.68
CA ASN A 62 15.77 -6.08 6.27
C ASN A 62 14.75 -7.21 6.40
N HIS A 63 13.92 -7.20 7.44
CA HIS A 63 12.84 -8.17 7.56
C HIS A 63 11.81 -8.04 6.44
N LEU A 64 11.42 -6.82 6.08
CA LEU A 64 10.56 -6.55 4.94
C LEU A 64 11.17 -7.07 3.63
N LYS A 65 12.47 -6.83 3.40
CA LYS A 65 13.19 -7.37 2.22
C LYS A 65 13.27 -8.89 2.17
N GLN A 66 13.15 -9.58 3.30
CA GLN A 66 13.12 -11.04 3.35
C GLN A 66 11.70 -11.60 3.16
N PHE A 67 10.68 -10.80 3.46
CA PHE A 67 9.28 -11.20 3.34
C PHE A 67 8.74 -11.09 1.91
N PHE A 68 9.19 -10.07 1.17
CA PHE A 68 8.88 -9.85 -0.26
C PHE A 68 9.89 -10.54 -1.17
#